data_AF-A0A833QIE4-F1
#
_entry.id   AF-A0A833QIE4-F1
#
_cell.length_a   1.000
_cell.length_b   1.000
_cell.length_c   1.000
_cell.angle_alpha   90.00
_cell.angle_beta   90.00
_cell.angle_gamma   90.00
#
_symmetry.space_group_name_H-M   'P 1'
#
loop_
_entity.id
_entity.type
_entity.pdbx_description
1 polymer ?
#
loop_
_entity_poly.entity_id
_entity_poly.type
_entity_poly.pdbx_seq_one_letter_code
_entity_poly.pdbx_strand_id
1 'polypeptide(L)' 'MEKRKDESENQGCETPKREINTIPLHCPAAPRKKKHVLSKKKRDPPKNGYFQPPSDLESLFVRKPRREDSASAKC' A
#
# COMPACT_ATOMS: atom_id res chain seq x y z
N MET A 1 39.62 30.29 18.20
CA MET A 1 39.85 29.47 16.99
C MET A 1 38.56 28.73 16.72
N GLU A 2 37.79 29.25 15.77
CA GLU A 2 36.54 28.65 15.29
C GLU A 2 36.86 27.62 14.20
N LYS A 3 35.95 26.65 13.95
CA LYS A 3 35.90 25.60 12.87
C LYS A 3 36.00 24.18 13.47
N ARG A 4 35.08 23.22 13.27
CA ARG A 4 34.06 23.02 12.22
C ARG A 4 32.83 22.29 12.79
N LYS A 5 31.69 22.74 12.27
CA LYS A 5 30.31 22.35 12.51
C LYS A 5 29.98 21.05 11.77
N ASP A 6 29.07 20.31 12.38
CA ASP A 6 28.42 19.05 12.01
C ASP A 6 28.13 18.88 10.51
N GLU A 7 28.72 17.86 9.89
CA GLU A 7 28.40 17.38 8.54
C GLU A 7 28.10 15.87 8.55
N SER A 8 27.54 15.34 9.63
CA SER A 8 27.15 13.91 9.72
C SER A 8 25.67 13.68 10.03
N GLU A 9 24.86 14.72 10.21
CA GLU A 9 23.45 14.58 10.57
C GLU A 9 22.52 14.47 9.35
N ASN A 10 23.04 14.68 8.13
CA ASN A 10 22.25 14.64 6.89
C ASN A 10 22.50 13.39 6.01
N GLN A 11 23.30 12.44 6.49
CA GLN A 11 23.38 11.12 5.86
C GLN A 11 22.30 10.23 6.47
N GLY A 12 21.17 10.13 5.77
CA GLY A 12 20.15 9.13 6.11
C GLY A 12 20.74 7.72 6.13
N CYS A 13 20.05 6.77 6.77
CA CYS A 13 20.49 5.39 6.80
C CYS A 13 20.53 4.81 5.37
N GLU A 14 21.72 4.61 4.82
CA GLU A 14 21.93 4.01 3.50
C GLU A 14 22.58 2.62 3.65
N THR A 15 22.13 1.66 2.83
CA THR A 15 22.72 0.32 2.80
C THR A 15 24.17 0.38 2.31
N PRO A 16 25.15 -0.18 3.06
CA PRO A 16 26.56 -0.16 2.66
C PRO A 16 26.80 -0.84 1.30
N LYS A 17 27.33 -0.10 0.32
CA LYS A 17 27.50 -0.51 -1.09
C LYS A 17 28.67 -1.47 -1.37
N ARG A 18 29.27 -2.09 -0.35
CA ARG A 18 30.42 -2.99 -0.52
C ARG A 18 29.98 -4.31 -1.13
N GLU A 19 30.79 -4.86 -2.03
CA GLU A 19 30.51 -6.13 -2.74
C GLU A 19 30.21 -7.30 -1.79
N ILE A 20 30.86 -7.34 -0.62
CA ILE A 20 30.62 -8.35 0.43
C ILE A 20 29.18 -8.30 0.98
N ASN A 21 28.54 -7.13 0.94
CA ASN A 21 27.17 -6.90 1.40
C ASN A 21 26.15 -6.91 0.24
N THR A 22 26.60 -7.10 -1.00
CA THR A 22 25.73 -7.15 -2.17
C THR A 22 25.09 -8.54 -2.25
N ILE A 23 23.81 -8.62 -1.87
CA ILE A 23 23.05 -9.87 -2.00
C ILE A 23 22.74 -10.09 -3.49
N PRO A 24 22.98 -11.30 -4.04
CA PRO A 24 22.61 -11.60 -5.42
C PRO A 24 21.09 -11.42 -5.60
N LEU A 25 20.68 -10.59 -6.56
CA LEU A 25 19.28 -10.25 -6.84
C LEU A 25 18.49 -11.38 -7.54
N HIS A 26 18.86 -12.64 -7.31
CA HIS A 26 18.14 -13.79 -7.85
C HIS A 26 16.86 -14.01 -7.04
N CYS A 27 15.81 -13.27 -7.40
CA CYS A 27 14.49 -13.53 -6.87
C CYS A 27 14.03 -14.93 -7.31
N PRO A 28 13.47 -15.76 -6.40
CA PRO A 28 12.87 -17.01 -6.80
C PRO A 28 11.71 -16.74 -7.77
N ALA A 29 11.45 -17.69 -8.68
CA ALA A 29 10.33 -17.57 -9.60
C ALA A 29 9.03 -17.32 -8.83
N ALA A 30 8.23 -16.35 -9.29
CA ALA A 30 6.99 -15.98 -8.62
C ALA A 30 6.08 -17.21 -8.44
N PRO A 31 5.47 -17.39 -7.25
CA PRO A 31 4.57 -18.50 -7.02
C PRO A 31 3.42 -18.45 -8.02
N ARG A 32 3.21 -19.56 -8.73
CA ARG A 32 2.12 -19.67 -9.70
C ARG A 32 0.80 -19.69 -8.95
N LYS A 33 -0.14 -18.81 -9.34
CA LYS A 33 -1.52 -18.91 -8.87
C LYS A 33 -2.04 -20.31 -9.19
N LYS A 34 -2.55 -21.01 -8.18
CA LYS A 34 -3.29 -22.26 -8.42
C LYS A 34 -4.39 -21.92 -9.41
N LYS A 35 -4.48 -22.68 -10.51
CA LYS A 35 -5.62 -22.56 -11.41
C LYS A 35 -6.84 -22.83 -10.53
N HIS A 36 -7.65 -21.80 -10.32
CA HIS A 36 -8.93 -21.98 -9.67
C HIS A 36 -9.63 -23.01 -10.56
N VAL A 37 -9.88 -24.21 -10.03
CA VAL A 37 -10.91 -25.09 -10.57
C VAL A 37 -12.21 -24.38 -10.24
N LEU A 38 -12.44 -23.22 -10.85
CA LEU A 38 -13.77 -22.79 -11.18
C LEU A 38 -14.25 -23.94 -12.04
N SER A 39 -14.98 -24.85 -11.39
CA SER A 39 -15.88 -25.74 -12.07
C SER A 39 -16.45 -24.95 -13.23
N LYS A 40 -16.33 -25.45 -14.46
CA LYS A 40 -16.90 -24.78 -15.64
C LYS A 40 -18.42 -24.52 -15.47
N LYS A 41 -19.03 -25.11 -14.44
CA LYS A 41 -20.31 -24.72 -13.82
C LYS A 41 -20.17 -23.48 -12.94
N LYS A 42 -20.89 -22.43 -13.33
CA LYS A 42 -21.27 -21.33 -12.45
C LYS A 42 -21.77 -21.92 -11.13
N ARG A 43 -21.25 -21.47 -9.99
CA ARG A 43 -21.78 -21.87 -8.68
C ARG A 43 -23.20 -21.35 -8.59
N ASP A 44 -24.12 -22.21 -8.16
CA ASP A 44 -25.45 -21.77 -7.79
C ASP A 44 -25.35 -20.73 -6.67
N PRO A 45 -26.30 -19.79 -6.60
CA PRO A 45 -26.42 -18.89 -5.45
C PRO A 45 -26.43 -19.67 -4.13
N PRO A 46 -25.95 -19.07 -3.02
CA PRO A 46 -26.07 -19.69 -1.70
C PRO A 46 -27.53 -20.05 -1.41
N LYS A 47 -27.73 -21.19 -0.74
CA LYS A 47 -29.08 -21.75 -0.45
C LYS A 47 -30.02 -20.75 0.23
N ASN A 48 -29.48 -19.84 1.04
CA ASN A 48 -30.24 -18.87 1.81
C ASN A 48 -30.18 -17.45 1.19
N GLY A 49 -29.81 -17.37 -0.09
CA GLY A 49 -29.51 -16.09 -0.73
C GLY A 49 -28.17 -15.51 -0.28
N TYR A 50 -27.79 -14.40 -0.93
CA TYR A 50 -26.65 -13.62 -0.50
C TYR A 50 -27.02 -12.77 0.72
N PHE A 51 -26.00 -12.28 1.41
CA PHE A 51 -26.19 -11.28 2.46
C PHE A 51 -26.99 -10.10 1.93
N GLN A 52 -28.09 -9.78 2.61
CA GLN A 52 -28.85 -8.56 2.34
C GLN A 52 -28.23 -7.43 3.16
N PRO A 53 -27.54 -6.47 2.52
CA PRO A 53 -26.94 -5.37 3.25
C PRO A 53 -28.00 -4.50 3.93
N PRO A 54 -27.65 -3.83 5.05
CA PRO A 54 -28.44 -2.73 5.57
C PRO A 54 -28.68 -1.68 4.48
N SER A 55 -29.84 -1.03 4.51
CA SER A 55 -30.24 -0.03 3.52
C SER A 55 -29.28 1.18 3.43
N ASP A 56 -28.43 1.40 4.43
CA ASP A 56 -27.55 2.57 4.53
C ASP A 56 -26.10 2.34 4.09
N LEU A 57 -25.75 1.16 3.55
CA LEU A 57 -24.35 0.77 3.30
C LEU A 57 -23.59 1.78 2.41
N GLU A 58 -24.29 2.41 1.47
CA GLU A 58 -23.74 3.48 0.61
C GLU A 58 -23.21 4.68 1.43
N SER A 59 -23.79 4.96 2.60
CA SER A 59 -23.39 6.05 3.50
C SER A 59 -21.99 5.86 4.08
N LEU A 60 -21.52 4.61 4.21
CA LEU A 60 -20.18 4.30 4.70
C LEU A 60 -19.09 4.71 3.71
N PHE A 61 -19.43 4.77 2.41
CA PHE A 61 -18.48 5.09 1.34
C PHE A 61 -18.52 6.56 0.92
N VAL A 62 -19.45 7.35 1.46
CA VAL A 62 -19.49 8.79 1.21
C VAL A 62 -18.23 9.41 1.82
N ARG A 63 -17.27 9.75 0.95
CA ARG A 63 -16.10 10.54 1.34
C ARG A 63 -16.58 11.90 1.83
N LYS A 64 -16.44 12.15 3.12
CA LYS A 64 -16.62 13.50 3.66
C LYS A 64 -15.66 14.44 2.92
N PRO A 65 -16.11 15.66 2.55
CA PRO A 65 -15.22 16.63 1.94
C PRO A 65 -14.02 16.82 2.86
N ARG A 66 -12.82 16.79 2.27
CA ARG A 66 -11.58 17.13 2.97
C ARG A 66 -11.78 18.55 3.48
N ARG A 67 -11.61 18.78 4.79
CA ARG A 67 -11.52 20.14 5.29
C ARG A 67 -10.33 20.76 4.58
N GLU A 68 -10.59 21.72 3.70
CA GLU A 68 -9.52 22.56 3.19
C GLU A 68 -9.09 23.41 4.37
N ASP A 69 -7.86 23.18 4.84
CA ASP A 69 -7.21 24.10 5.76
C ASP A 69 -7.13 25.42 5.00
N SER A 70 -7.97 26.39 5.41
CA SER A 70 -8.03 27.71 4.81
C SER A 70 -6.75 28.50 5.15
N ALA A 71 -5.63 28.13 4.54
CA ALA A 71 -4.52 29.05 4.35
C ALA A 71 -4.92 29.98 3.20
N SER A 72 -5.59 31.08 3.56
CA SER A 72 -5.87 32.17 2.63
C SER A 72 -4.55 32.70 2.06
N ALA A 73 -4.19 32.29 0.85
CA ALA A 73 -3.24 33.04 0.04
C ALA A 73 -4.04 34.20 -0.58
N LYS A 74 -3.89 35.40 -0.02
CA LYS A 74 -4.31 36.63 -0.67
C LYS A 74 -3.21 37.01 -1.66
N CYS A 75 -3.58 37.11 -2.93
CA CYS A 75 -2.78 37.74 -3.98
C CYS A 75 -2.53 39.23 -3.64
#